data_AF-A0A8T5LZK1-F1
#
_entry.id   AF-A0A8T5LZK1-F1
#
_cell.length_a   1.000
_cell.length_b   1.000
_cell.length_c   1.000
_cell.angle_alpha   90.00
_cell.angle_beta   90.00
_cell.angle_gamma   90.00
#
_symmetry.space_group_name_H-M   'P 1'
#
loop_
_entity.id
_entity.type
_entity.pdbx_description
1 polymer ?
#
loop_
_entity_poly.entity_id
_entity_poly.type
_entity_poly.pdbx_seq_one_letter_code
_entity_poly.pdbx_strand_id
1 'polypeptide(L)'
;MSFLNSHGQEGTPWLLISLWVAFATFIALITIGLIIGVFYQEPVNNPSLGLTECSDTKDNDNDGKIDFPKDPDCLNLFDDSEKRETIQHQSNCGNGNCETGENFENCPNDCLCGDDVCGPTESFSTCLLDCHCGNQICDYNESITDCPSDCT
;
A
#
# COMPACT_ATOMS: atom_id res chain seq x y z
N MET A 1 8.81 64.13 70.99
CA MET A 1 8.98 63.02 70.03
C MET A 1 7.68 62.26 69.98
N SER A 2 6.83 62.53 69.00
CA SER A 2 5.71 61.64 68.64
C SER A 2 5.44 61.81 67.15
N PHE A 3 5.34 60.67 66.49
CA PHE A 3 5.49 60.44 65.06
C PHE A 3 4.33 61.00 64.24
N LEU A 4 4.67 61.66 63.12
CA LEU A 4 3.74 61.89 62.02
C LEU A 4 3.48 60.55 61.32
N ASN A 5 2.26 60.04 61.42
CA ASN A 5 1.77 58.96 60.56
C ASN A 5 1.22 59.59 59.29
N SER A 6 2.03 59.61 58.22
CA SER A 6 1.59 59.88 56.86
C SER A 6 1.31 58.55 56.18
N HIS A 7 0.07 58.07 56.27
CA HIS A 7 -0.40 57.02 55.36
C HIS A 7 -0.82 57.70 54.07
N GLY A 8 0.13 57.79 53.13
CA GLY A 8 -0.17 58.04 51.72
C GLY A 8 -1.06 56.90 51.22
N GLN A 9 -2.30 57.21 50.91
CA GLN A 9 -3.20 56.26 50.25
C GLN A 9 -2.87 56.25 48.76
N GLU A 10 -2.09 55.27 48.34
CA GLU A 10 -1.97 54.90 46.93
C GLU A 10 -3.19 54.07 46.53
N GLY A 11 -4.33 54.76 46.43
CA GLY A 11 -5.57 54.19 45.91
C GLY A 11 -5.46 54.03 44.40
N THR A 12 -4.91 52.90 43.95
CA THR A 12 -5.12 52.48 42.57
C THR A 12 -6.64 52.35 42.34
N PRO A 13 -7.22 53.04 41.35
CA PRO A 13 -8.65 52.99 41.13
C PRO A 13 -9.04 51.54 40.82
N TRP A 14 -9.97 50.98 41.59
CA TRP A 14 -10.49 49.61 41.40
C TRP A 14 -10.95 49.33 39.96
N LEU A 15 -11.39 50.36 39.24
CA LEU A 15 -11.73 50.31 37.81
C LEU A 15 -10.52 50.07 36.90
N LEU A 16 -9.35 50.58 37.24
CA LEU A 16 -8.12 50.33 36.48
C LEU A 16 -7.60 48.92 36.73
N ILE A 17 -7.76 48.40 37.94
CA ILE A 17 -7.40 47.01 38.28
C ILE A 17 -8.31 46.03 37.53
N SER A 18 -9.62 46.28 37.50
CA SER A 18 -10.56 45.40 36.80
C SER A 18 -10.33 45.42 35.27
N LEU A 19 -10.05 46.58 34.69
CA LEU A 19 -9.68 46.72 33.28
C LEU A 19 -8.36 45.99 32.96
N TRP A 20 -7.36 46.07 33.84
CA TRP A 20 -6.10 45.34 33.68
C TRP A 20 -6.28 43.82 33.74
N VAL A 21 -7.07 43.33 34.68
CA VAL A 21 -7.37 41.89 34.82
C VAL A 21 -8.15 41.38 33.60
N ALA A 22 -9.13 42.15 33.10
CA ALA A 22 -9.86 41.82 31.88
C ALA A 22 -8.94 41.77 30.64
N PHE A 23 -8.01 42.71 30.52
CA PHE A 23 -7.08 42.75 29.41
C PHE A 23 -6.04 41.62 29.46
N ALA A 24 -5.50 41.33 30.66
CA ALA A 24 -4.54 40.26 30.88
C ALA A 24 -5.14 38.87 30.62
N THR A 25 -6.40 38.66 31.02
CA THR A 25 -7.12 37.40 30.75
C THR A 25 -7.44 37.23 29.26
N PHE A 26 -7.80 38.30 28.55
CA PHE A 26 -8.03 38.25 27.11
C PHE A 26 -6.76 37.94 26.33
N ILE A 27 -5.63 38.56 26.69
CA ILE A 27 -4.32 38.25 26.10
C ILE A 27 -3.92 36.80 26.39
N ALA A 28 -4.12 36.32 27.62
CA ALA A 28 -3.82 34.93 27.97
C ALA A 28 -4.64 33.93 27.16
N LEU A 29 -5.92 34.20 26.90
CA LEU A 29 -6.76 33.34 26.06
C LEU A 29 -6.33 33.35 24.58
N ILE A 30 -5.90 34.51 24.07
CA ILE A 30 -5.37 34.63 22.71
C ILE A 30 -4.04 33.87 22.59
N THR A 31 -3.12 34.03 23.55
CA THR A 31 -1.83 33.32 23.50
C THR A 31 -2.02 31.83 23.71
N ILE A 32 -2.90 31.40 24.62
CA ILE A 32 -3.27 29.99 24.79
C ILE A 32 -3.91 29.46 23.50
N GLY A 33 -4.80 30.20 22.84
CA GLY A 33 -5.43 29.81 21.58
C GLY A 33 -4.45 29.75 20.39
N LEU A 34 -3.46 30.63 20.33
CA LEU A 34 -2.39 30.60 19.32
C LEU A 34 -1.36 29.50 19.59
N ILE A 35 -1.01 29.25 20.84
CA ILE A 35 -0.14 28.14 21.25
C ILE A 35 -0.85 26.82 20.98
N ILE A 36 -2.11 26.66 21.39
CA ILE A 36 -2.97 25.54 20.99
C ILE A 36 -3.04 25.48 19.45
N GLY A 37 -3.25 26.57 18.72
CA GLY A 37 -3.25 26.55 17.25
C GLY A 37 -1.93 26.13 16.59
N VAL A 38 -0.79 26.32 17.27
CA VAL A 38 0.56 25.94 16.79
C VAL A 38 0.97 24.53 17.25
N PHE A 39 0.47 24.07 18.38
CA PHE A 39 0.73 22.72 18.93
C PHE A 39 -0.36 21.70 18.60
N TYR A 40 -1.50 22.16 18.07
CA TYR A 40 -2.44 21.36 17.29
C TYR A 40 -2.07 21.47 15.81
N GLN A 41 -0.77 21.44 15.50
CA GLN A 41 -0.40 20.64 14.36
C GLN A 41 -0.69 19.22 14.80
N GLU A 42 -1.76 18.63 14.27
CA GLU A 42 -1.95 17.19 14.37
C GLU A 42 -0.59 16.52 14.06
N PRO A 43 -0.23 15.39 14.72
CA PRO A 43 0.85 14.60 14.17
C PRO A 43 0.55 14.48 12.69
N VAL A 44 1.55 14.68 11.82
CA VAL A 44 1.43 14.08 10.49
C VAL A 44 1.36 12.57 10.76
N ASN A 45 0.16 12.07 11.02
CA ASN A 45 -0.31 10.78 10.58
C ASN A 45 -0.07 10.77 9.08
N ASN A 46 1.21 10.58 8.73
CA ASN A 46 1.74 10.59 7.40
C ASN A 46 0.92 9.58 6.59
N PRO A 47 -0.02 10.01 5.75
CA PRO A 47 -0.74 9.11 4.89
C PRO A 47 0.04 9.04 3.58
N SER A 48 1.28 8.56 3.71
CA SER A 48 1.97 7.83 2.64
C SER A 48 2.52 6.54 3.25
N LEU A 49 1.71 5.95 4.13
CA LEU A 49 1.81 4.54 4.51
C LEU A 49 0.69 3.71 3.85
N GLY A 50 -0.17 4.35 3.05
CA GLY A 50 -0.65 3.78 1.79
C GLY A 50 0.40 4.14 0.75
N LEU A 51 1.29 3.20 0.46
CA LEU A 51 2.34 3.40 -0.54
C LEU A 51 1.74 3.42 -1.94
N THR A 52 0.53 2.86 -2.08
CA THR A 52 -0.08 2.49 -3.35
C THR A 52 -1.61 2.52 -3.24
N GLU A 53 -2.32 2.65 -4.36
CA GLU A 53 -3.80 2.70 -4.36
C GLU A 53 -4.41 1.45 -3.73
N CYS A 54 -3.75 0.29 -3.79
CA CYS A 54 -4.19 -0.98 -3.19
C CYS A 54 -4.00 -1.14 -1.67
N SER A 55 -3.55 -0.08 -0.98
CA SER A 55 -3.27 -0.09 0.46
C SER A 55 -3.65 1.22 1.18
N ASP A 56 -4.43 2.08 0.53
CA ASP A 56 -4.74 3.43 1.01
C ASP A 56 -6.19 3.60 1.54
N THR A 57 -6.96 2.52 1.63
CA THR A 57 -8.34 2.48 2.18
C THR A 57 -9.36 3.28 1.37
N LYS A 58 -9.04 3.61 0.12
CA LYS A 58 -9.95 4.29 -0.79
C LYS A 58 -10.12 3.48 -2.06
N ASP A 59 -11.38 3.35 -2.45
CA ASP A 59 -11.81 2.88 -3.76
C ASP A 59 -11.46 3.93 -4.83
N ASN A 60 -10.24 3.86 -5.35
CA ASN A 60 -9.63 4.82 -6.26
C ASN A 60 -10.05 4.58 -7.72
N ASP A 61 -10.62 3.41 -8.03
CA ASP A 61 -11.19 3.08 -9.34
C ASP A 61 -12.73 3.10 -9.39
N ASN A 62 -13.37 3.29 -8.23
CA ASN A 62 -14.80 3.44 -8.01
C ASN A 62 -15.64 2.22 -8.38
N ASP A 63 -15.10 1.01 -8.21
CA ASP A 63 -15.79 -0.24 -8.51
C ASP A 63 -16.50 -0.88 -7.29
N GLY A 64 -16.35 -0.25 -6.11
CA GLY A 64 -16.94 -0.69 -4.84
C GLY A 64 -16.08 -1.65 -4.04
N LYS A 65 -14.88 -1.96 -4.51
CA LYS A 65 -13.80 -2.66 -3.80
C LYS A 65 -12.78 -1.59 -3.35
N ILE A 66 -12.01 -1.87 -2.29
CA ILE A 66 -11.33 -0.80 -1.51
C ILE A 66 -9.82 -0.98 -1.35
N ASP A 67 -9.34 -2.22 -1.24
CA ASP A 67 -7.91 -2.52 -1.07
C ASP A 67 -7.74 -4.05 -1.15
N PHE A 68 -6.51 -4.53 -1.31
CA PHE A 68 -6.17 -5.94 -1.09
C PHE A 68 -6.47 -6.39 0.35
N PRO A 69 -7.03 -7.60 0.58
CA PRO A 69 -7.40 -8.66 -0.37
C PRO A 69 -8.87 -8.60 -0.82
N LYS A 70 -9.57 -7.51 -0.51
CA LYS A 70 -10.99 -7.36 -0.86
C LYS A 70 -11.18 -6.93 -2.30
N ASP A 71 -10.17 -6.26 -2.86
CA ASP A 71 -10.10 -5.90 -4.25
C ASP A 71 -9.29 -6.92 -5.07
N PRO A 72 -9.93 -7.72 -5.95
CA PRO A 72 -9.28 -8.61 -6.92
C PRO A 72 -8.44 -7.92 -7.98
N ASP A 73 -8.64 -6.62 -8.23
CA ASP A 73 -7.86 -5.89 -9.21
C ASP A 73 -6.47 -5.53 -8.66
N CYS A 74 -6.31 -5.55 -7.33
CA CYS A 74 -5.04 -5.54 -6.58
C CYS A 74 -4.45 -6.95 -6.38
N LEU A 75 -3.25 -7.23 -6.88
CA LEU A 75 -2.51 -8.47 -6.59
C LEU A 75 -1.93 -8.51 -5.19
N ASN A 76 -1.44 -7.37 -4.72
CA ASN A 76 -0.70 -7.24 -3.48
C ASN A 76 -0.79 -5.82 -2.91
N LEU A 77 -0.34 -5.63 -1.67
CA LEU A 77 -0.37 -4.34 -0.96
C LEU A 77 0.58 -3.28 -1.54
N PHE A 78 1.40 -3.63 -2.54
CA PHE A 78 2.39 -2.75 -3.17
C PHE A 78 2.06 -2.47 -4.65
N ASP A 79 0.86 -2.80 -5.12
CA ASP A 79 0.42 -2.43 -6.47
C ASP A 79 -0.03 -0.98 -6.51
N ASP A 80 0.54 -0.21 -7.45
CA ASP A 80 0.34 1.23 -7.59
C ASP A 80 -1.10 1.64 -7.95
N SER A 81 -1.89 0.76 -8.60
CA SER A 81 -3.27 1.08 -8.99
C SER A 81 -4.29 -0.03 -8.72
N GLU A 82 -5.47 0.36 -8.24
CA GLU A 82 -6.64 -0.54 -8.11
C GLU A 82 -7.33 -0.77 -9.45
N LYS A 83 -7.07 0.09 -10.44
CA LYS A 83 -7.70 -0.03 -11.75
C LYS A 83 -6.85 -0.88 -12.66
N ARG A 84 -7.32 -2.09 -12.94
CA ARG A 84 -6.84 -2.83 -14.11
C ARG A 84 -7.47 -2.24 -15.37
N GLU A 85 -6.91 -1.14 -15.86
CA GLU A 85 -7.25 -0.57 -17.17
C GLU A 85 -7.20 -1.70 -18.19
N THR A 86 -8.35 -1.94 -18.83
CA THR A 86 -8.54 -3.01 -19.80
C THR A 86 -7.78 -2.72 -21.10
N ILE A 87 -6.45 -2.69 -21.03
CA ILE A 87 -5.49 -3.08 -22.07
C ILE A 87 -4.27 -3.66 -21.35
N GLN A 88 -4.27 -4.97 -21.15
CA GLN A 88 -3.13 -5.78 -20.68
C GLN A 88 -2.38 -5.27 -19.42
N HIS A 89 -2.90 -5.61 -18.24
CA HIS A 89 -2.07 -6.46 -17.39
C HIS A 89 -2.92 -7.24 -16.41
N GLN A 90 -2.83 -8.57 -16.56
CA GLN A 90 -3.48 -9.62 -15.78
C GLN A 90 -4.91 -9.98 -16.17
N SER A 91 -4.97 -10.77 -17.23
CA SER A 91 -5.55 -12.09 -17.10
C SER A 91 -4.82 -12.91 -18.13
N ASN A 92 -3.70 -13.54 -17.77
CA ASN A 92 -3.04 -14.54 -18.61
C ASN A 92 -1.83 -15.20 -17.95
N CYS A 93 -1.05 -14.49 -17.11
CA CYS A 93 -0.17 -15.21 -16.20
C CYS A 93 -0.99 -15.82 -15.03
N GLY A 94 -0.71 -17.07 -14.65
CA GLY A 94 -1.40 -17.92 -13.67
C GLY A 94 -2.44 -18.89 -14.25
N ASN A 95 -2.65 -18.95 -15.57
CA ASN A 95 -3.58 -19.88 -16.22
C ASN A 95 -2.90 -21.18 -16.71
N GLY A 96 -1.55 -21.24 -16.69
CA GLY A 96 -0.73 -22.38 -17.12
C GLY A 96 -0.57 -22.54 -18.63
N ASN A 97 -0.93 -21.52 -19.42
CA ASN A 97 -0.85 -21.53 -20.88
C ASN A 97 -0.22 -20.23 -21.40
N CYS A 98 0.75 -20.32 -22.31
CA CYS A 98 1.34 -19.15 -22.95
C CYS A 98 0.46 -18.66 -24.13
N GLU A 99 -0.43 -17.68 -23.91
CA GLU A 99 -1.32 -17.14 -24.96
C GLU A 99 -0.71 -15.98 -25.77
N THR A 100 -1.45 -15.48 -26.76
CA THR A 100 -0.95 -14.45 -27.68
C THR A 100 -0.76 -13.11 -26.96
N GLY A 101 0.50 -12.69 -26.80
CA GLY A 101 0.86 -11.49 -26.04
C GLY A 101 1.58 -11.80 -24.73
N GLU A 102 1.72 -13.08 -24.38
CA GLU A 102 2.58 -13.56 -23.31
C GLU A 102 3.95 -14.00 -23.88
N ASN A 103 5.00 -13.82 -23.08
CA ASN A 103 6.37 -14.20 -23.35
C ASN A 103 7.13 -14.42 -22.03
N PHE A 104 8.36 -14.93 -22.12
CA PHE A 104 9.19 -15.20 -20.93
C PHE A 104 9.46 -13.96 -20.06
N GLU A 105 9.47 -12.76 -20.62
CA GLU A 105 9.75 -11.54 -19.85
C GLU A 105 8.51 -11.01 -19.12
N ASN A 106 7.30 -11.30 -19.61
CA ASN A 106 6.05 -10.75 -19.08
C ASN A 106 5.18 -11.76 -18.31
N CYS A 107 5.28 -13.06 -18.62
CA CYS A 107 4.60 -14.16 -17.94
C CYS A 107 5.51 -15.39 -17.85
N PRO A 108 6.66 -15.30 -17.13
CA PRO A 108 7.61 -16.40 -17.04
C PRO A 108 6.98 -17.68 -16.50
N ASN A 109 6.01 -17.59 -15.57
CA ASN A 109 5.40 -18.79 -14.97
C ASN A 109 4.43 -19.56 -15.91
N ASP A 110 3.95 -18.92 -16.97
CA ASP A 110 2.96 -19.49 -17.91
C ASP A 110 3.60 -19.78 -19.27
N CYS A 111 4.65 -19.03 -19.59
CA CYS A 111 5.55 -19.21 -20.72
C CYS A 111 6.91 -19.77 -20.27
N LEU A 112 6.90 -20.77 -19.39
CA LEU A 112 8.08 -21.61 -19.11
C LEU A 112 8.35 -22.62 -20.24
N CYS A 113 7.31 -22.93 -21.02
CA CYS A 113 7.31 -23.96 -22.05
C CYS A 113 7.81 -23.39 -23.39
N GLY A 114 8.86 -23.98 -23.98
CA GLY A 114 9.40 -23.65 -25.30
C GLY A 114 10.93 -23.55 -25.38
N ASP A 115 11.69 -24.18 -24.47
CA ASP A 115 13.17 -24.20 -24.48
C ASP A 115 13.78 -25.57 -24.87
N ASP A 116 12.94 -26.52 -25.32
CA ASP A 116 13.27 -27.92 -25.66
C ASP A 116 13.81 -28.73 -24.46
N VAL A 117 13.64 -28.25 -23.22
CA VAL A 117 14.14 -28.90 -22.01
C VAL A 117 13.03 -29.00 -20.96
N CYS A 118 12.77 -30.21 -20.47
CA CYS A 118 11.85 -30.37 -19.34
C CYS A 118 12.55 -30.03 -18.02
N GLY A 119 12.31 -28.82 -17.50
CA GLY A 119 12.86 -28.30 -16.25
C GLY A 119 12.21 -28.88 -14.97
N PRO A 120 12.82 -28.66 -13.80
CA PRO A 120 12.40 -29.28 -12.54
C PRO A 120 11.04 -28.82 -11.99
N THR A 121 10.48 -27.74 -12.55
CA THR A 121 9.12 -27.24 -12.25
C THR A 121 8.13 -27.46 -13.39
N GLU A 122 8.58 -28.13 -14.46
CA GLU A 122 7.76 -28.46 -15.62
C GLU A 122 7.29 -29.91 -15.52
N SER A 123 6.07 -30.15 -15.98
CA SER A 123 5.40 -31.45 -15.89
C SER A 123 4.42 -31.56 -17.04
N PHE A 124 4.02 -32.78 -17.40
CA PHE A 124 3.07 -33.04 -18.49
C PHE A 124 1.80 -32.18 -18.44
N SER A 125 1.30 -31.89 -17.24
CA SER A 125 0.10 -31.07 -17.02
C SER A 125 0.33 -29.57 -17.09
N THR A 126 1.58 -29.11 -16.98
CA THR A 126 1.95 -27.69 -16.93
C THR A 126 2.75 -27.24 -18.15
N CYS A 127 3.34 -28.18 -18.91
CA CYS A 127 4.11 -27.91 -20.11
C CYS A 127 4.13 -29.15 -21.03
N LEU A 128 3.02 -29.38 -21.74
CA LEU A 128 2.86 -30.53 -22.66
C LEU A 128 3.76 -30.43 -23.90
N LEU A 129 4.23 -29.22 -24.24
CA LEU A 129 5.00 -28.98 -25.45
C LEU A 129 6.45 -29.49 -25.33
N ASP A 130 7.04 -29.37 -24.14
CA ASP A 130 8.43 -29.80 -23.88
C ASP A 130 8.52 -31.05 -22.99
N CYS A 131 7.49 -31.32 -22.16
CA CYS A 131 7.41 -32.52 -21.30
C CYS A 131 6.30 -33.48 -21.78
N HIS A 132 6.62 -34.39 -22.70
CA HIS A 132 5.69 -35.39 -23.26
C HIS A 132 5.46 -36.66 -22.41
N CYS A 133 6.12 -36.79 -21.26
CA CYS A 133 6.08 -38.03 -20.46
C CYS A 133 4.71 -38.30 -19.80
N GLY A 134 4.19 -39.53 -19.83
CA GLY A 134 3.04 -40.00 -19.07
C GLY A 134 1.98 -40.79 -19.86
N ASN A 135 2.24 -41.11 -21.13
CA ASN A 135 1.38 -41.91 -22.01
C ASN A 135 1.69 -43.43 -21.94
N GLN A 136 2.71 -43.84 -21.17
CA GLN A 136 3.23 -45.21 -21.03
C GLN A 136 3.84 -45.78 -22.33
N ILE A 137 4.21 -44.93 -23.27
CA ILE A 137 4.76 -45.28 -24.57
C ILE A 137 5.97 -44.37 -24.84
N CYS A 138 7.16 -44.95 -24.90
CA CYS A 138 8.37 -44.21 -25.27
C CYS A 138 8.33 -43.78 -26.76
N ASP A 139 8.01 -42.51 -27.03
CA ASP A 139 7.93 -41.94 -28.38
C ASP A 139 9.33 -41.56 -28.95
N TYR A 140 9.40 -41.25 -30.25
CA TYR A 140 10.68 -41.03 -30.96
C TYR A 140 11.50 -39.82 -30.42
N ASN A 141 10.87 -38.87 -29.74
CA ASN A 141 11.50 -37.71 -29.10
C ASN A 141 11.65 -37.88 -27.57
N GLU A 142 11.43 -39.09 -27.05
CA GLU A 142 11.58 -39.41 -25.63
C GLU A 142 12.81 -40.30 -25.40
N SER A 143 13.43 -40.14 -24.23
CA SER A 143 14.62 -40.90 -23.83
C SER A 143 14.47 -41.34 -22.39
N ILE A 144 15.19 -42.39 -21.98
CA ILE A 144 15.24 -42.82 -20.58
C ILE A 144 15.75 -41.71 -19.63
N THR A 145 16.50 -40.73 -20.16
CA THR A 145 16.97 -39.58 -19.39
C THR A 145 15.89 -38.51 -19.21
N ASP A 146 15.06 -38.31 -20.23
CA ASP A 146 14.10 -37.21 -20.32
C ASP A 146 12.69 -37.63 -19.85
N CYS A 147 12.32 -38.90 -20.08
CA CYS A 147 11.07 -39.53 -19.67
C CYS A 147 11.28 -40.97 -19.14
N PRO A 148 11.99 -41.16 -18.01
CA PRO A 148 12.28 -42.49 -17.47
C PRO A 148 11.02 -43.30 -17.15
N SER A 149 9.92 -42.65 -16.76
CA SER A 149 8.67 -43.33 -16.41
C SER A 149 8.00 -44.06 -17.59
N ASP A 150 8.24 -43.61 -18.81
CA ASP A 150 7.58 -44.12 -20.03
C ASP A 150 8.56 -44.94 -20.88
N CYS A 151 9.86 -44.68 -20.74
CA CYS A 151 10.97 -45.36 -21.40
C CYS A 151 11.72 -46.35 -20.48
N THR A 152 11.10 -46.86 -19.40
CA THR A 152 11.63 -47.94 -18.53
C THR A 152 11.08 -49.32 -18.82
#